data_AF-A0A1M6J1E3-F1
#
_entry.id   AF-A0A1M6J1E3-F1
#
_cell.length_a   1.000
_cell.length_b   1.000
_cell.length_c   1.000
_cell.angle_alpha   90.00
_cell.angle_beta   90.00
_cell.angle_gamma   90.00
#
_symmetry.space_group_name_H-M   'P 1'
#
loop_
_entity.id
_entity.type
_entity.pdbx_description
1 polymer ?
#
loop_
_entity_poly.entity_id
_entity_poly.type
_entity_poly.pdbx_seq_one_letter_code
_entity_poly.pdbx_strand_id
1 'polypeptide(L)'
;MMSNNMSWKIECHLTDKEGNILNPYKPNAIKYINITPPNIVFKKRVQLPSGKIVDMNKFLVLIKGYVSLFIGDNRISKPIPFKAYKFFHLYAPEGTNVFFRTYSFKCCIADMCTKNNSLNKKIKVMLGTVVHSEGQADLVIPVIDNSTENVNIFALERECVNVTKIFHQCLFTNAINITYKEKIIKAEIYQYTTFSDGIKKTYTDKDEISKYNKRGILDPNKVSYCSLFINGVLQPKVNYDIKKGLLTLKTEDVPQKKAPIIINFVTFKDRNGRILPVEVYCYNTISNGMKKEFNDEDELKCYGYKGIMDPEQVSLVNLYINGVLQPKVNYEVKKGLLTLLTSDIPIKGAPITLEFITIKGSYGQVLKAKTYTYNALAHDRNTYTNNDEIKMYGYKGILNPKKVSYHNLFINAVIQPSYNYTVYQGLLTLNTKDLTLKGSPISLEFVTISYLC
;
A
#
# COMPACT_ATOMS: atom_id res chain seq x y z
N MET A 1 2.08 -27.15 -14.46
CA MET A 1 2.84 -25.90 -14.69
C MET A 1 3.11 -25.26 -13.34
N MET A 2 4.39 -25.10 -12.99
CA MET A 2 4.83 -24.61 -11.69
C MET A 2 4.26 -23.21 -11.40
N SER A 3 3.49 -23.11 -10.31
CA SER A 3 3.06 -21.84 -9.75
C SER A 3 4.30 -21.13 -9.18
N ASN A 4 4.87 -20.19 -9.93
CA ASN A 4 5.78 -19.21 -9.35
C ASN A 4 4.95 -18.33 -8.41
N ASN A 5 4.92 -18.72 -7.14
CA ASN A 5 4.49 -17.89 -6.02
C ASN A 5 5.53 -16.77 -5.86
N MET A 6 5.53 -15.82 -6.79
CA MET A 6 6.38 -14.63 -6.73
C MET A 6 5.74 -13.69 -5.73
N SER A 7 6.00 -13.97 -4.45
CA SER A 7 5.82 -13.00 -3.37
C SER A 7 6.66 -11.79 -3.72
N TRP A 8 5.99 -10.71 -4.16
CA TRP A 8 6.63 -9.43 -4.46
C TRP A 8 7.12 -8.79 -3.17
N LYS A 9 8.23 -9.29 -2.63
CA LYS A 9 8.82 -8.83 -1.38
C LYS A 9 9.43 -7.45 -1.62
N ILE A 10 8.93 -6.46 -0.88
CA ILE A 10 9.51 -5.12 -0.91
C ILE A 10 10.77 -5.13 -0.05
N GLU A 11 11.89 -4.77 -0.66
CA GLU A 11 13.17 -4.64 0.00
C GLU A 11 13.49 -3.18 0.27
N CYS A 12 14.28 -2.92 1.31
CA CYS A 12 14.76 -1.59 1.64
C CYS A 12 16.28 -1.60 1.65
N HIS A 13 16.89 -0.79 0.79
CA HIS A 13 18.33 -0.72 0.60
C HIS A 13 18.85 0.68 0.92
N LEU A 14 20.08 0.76 1.43
CA LEU A 14 20.80 2.04 1.55
C LEU A 14 21.11 2.55 0.13
N THR A 15 20.85 3.84 -0.11
CA THR A 15 21.14 4.45 -1.40
C THR A 15 21.83 5.81 -1.27
N ASP A 16 22.38 6.30 -2.37
CA ASP A 16 22.74 7.72 -2.51
C ASP A 16 21.49 8.60 -2.75
N LYS A 17 21.71 9.89 -3.02
CA LYS A 17 20.63 10.87 -3.26
C LYS A 17 19.96 10.68 -4.63
N GLU A 18 20.63 10.01 -5.56
CA GLU A 18 20.15 9.61 -6.88
C GLU A 18 19.36 8.29 -6.83
N GLY A 19 19.56 7.51 -5.76
CA GLY A 19 18.92 6.24 -5.44
C GLY A 19 19.64 5.02 -6.01
N ASN A 20 20.96 5.10 -6.22
CA ASN A 20 21.82 3.95 -6.50
C ASN A 20 22.12 3.21 -5.19
N ILE A 21 22.12 1.87 -5.22
CA ILE A 21 22.36 1.05 -4.04
C ILE A 21 23.80 1.23 -3.56
N LEU A 22 23.97 1.50 -2.26
CA LEU A 22 25.26 1.64 -1.60
C LEU A 22 25.50 0.44 -0.67
N ASN A 23 26.75 0.00 -0.61
CA ASN A 23 27.17 -0.92 0.45
C ASN A 23 27.30 -0.14 1.76
N PRO A 24 26.50 -0.44 2.81
CA PRO A 24 26.50 0.32 4.06
C PRO A 24 27.82 0.24 4.83
N TYR A 25 28.68 -0.74 4.53
CA TYR A 25 29.95 -0.97 5.21
C TYR A 25 31.14 -0.27 4.53
N LYS A 26 30.92 0.39 3.37
CA LYS A 26 31.95 1.18 2.69
C LYS A 26 32.03 2.60 3.30
N PRO A 27 33.24 3.21 3.30
CA PRO A 27 33.40 4.60 3.72
C PRO A 27 32.44 5.52 2.96
N ASN A 28 31.94 6.56 3.64
CA ASN A 28 31.04 7.59 3.08
C ASN A 28 29.64 7.10 2.63
N ALA A 29 29.29 5.82 2.79
CA ALA A 29 27.95 5.32 2.47
C ALA A 29 26.87 5.95 3.38
N ILE A 30 27.23 6.20 4.65
CA ILE A 30 26.43 6.96 5.62
C ILE A 30 27.27 8.14 6.09
N LYS A 31 26.66 9.34 6.09
CA LYS A 31 27.37 10.57 6.45
C LYS A 31 27.22 10.83 7.95
N TYR A 32 28.36 10.91 8.63
CA TYR A 32 28.49 11.30 10.02
C TYR A 32 29.08 12.71 10.07
N ILE A 33 28.40 13.64 10.74
CA ILE A 33 28.85 15.03 10.88
C ILE A 33 28.92 15.35 12.37
N ASN A 34 30.13 15.66 12.84
CA ASN A 34 30.30 16.18 14.20
C ASN A 34 29.74 17.61 14.27
N ILE A 35 28.77 17.82 15.14
CA ILE A 35 28.10 19.12 15.35
C ILE A 35 28.15 19.52 16.83
N THR A 36 29.15 19.01 17.56
CA THR A 36 29.36 19.32 18.98
C THR A 36 29.56 20.83 19.15
N PRO A 37 28.73 21.52 19.96
CA PRO A 37 28.90 22.95 20.19
C PRO A 37 30.23 23.24 20.89
N PRO A 38 30.95 24.33 20.52
CA PRO A 38 32.24 24.68 21.12
C PRO A 38 32.19 24.84 22.65
N ASN A 39 31.04 25.26 23.17
CA ASN A 39 30.85 25.59 24.59
C ASN A 39 30.40 24.42 25.47
N ILE A 40 30.31 23.18 24.94
CA ILE A 40 29.86 22.01 25.70
C ILE A 40 30.98 20.96 25.76
N VAL A 41 31.98 21.21 26.60
CA VAL A 41 32.99 20.18 26.96
C VAL A 41 32.62 19.60 28.32
N PHE A 42 31.60 18.73 28.37
CA PHE A 42 31.39 17.89 29.55
C PHE A 42 32.49 16.83 29.58
N LYS A 43 33.52 17.07 30.38
CA LYS A 43 34.56 16.08 30.69
C LYS A 43 34.01 15.09 31.71
N LYS A 44 33.87 13.83 31.31
CA LYS A 44 33.58 12.74 32.25
C LYS A 44 34.88 11.99 32.52
N ARG A 45 35.33 11.95 33.78
CA ARG A 45 36.47 11.12 34.19
C ARG A 45 36.07 9.65 34.12
N VAL A 46 36.82 8.86 33.37
CA VAL A 46 36.62 7.41 33.24
C VAL A 46 37.96 6.71 33.40
N GLN A 47 37.97 5.62 34.17
CA GLN A 47 39.14 4.76 34.32
C GLN A 47 39.16 3.74 33.17
N LEU A 48 40.22 3.76 32.38
CA LEU A 48 40.44 2.78 31.30
C LEU A 48 40.81 1.40 31.89
N PRO A 49 40.68 0.30 31.11
CA PRO A 49 41.14 -1.04 31.53
C PRO A 49 42.63 -1.09 31.93
N SER A 50 43.43 -0.13 31.43
CA SER A 50 44.83 0.05 31.80
C SER A 50 45.05 0.73 33.16
N GLY A 51 43.99 1.02 33.93
CA GLY A 51 44.04 1.74 35.21
C GLY A 51 44.16 3.27 35.10
N LYS A 52 44.39 3.81 33.89
CA LYS A 52 44.58 5.25 33.65
C LYS A 52 43.24 6.00 33.67
N ILE A 53 43.17 7.08 34.43
CA ILE A 53 42.01 7.99 34.45
C ILE A 53 42.14 8.97 33.28
N VAL A 54 41.12 9.04 32.43
CA VAL A 54 41.06 9.96 31.29
C VAL A 54 39.78 10.78 31.29
N ASP A 55 39.87 12.02 30.80
CA ASP A 55 38.72 12.89 30.56
C ASP A 55 38.11 12.54 29.19
N MET A 56 36.91 11.99 29.18
CA MET A 56 36.16 11.73 27.95
C MET A 56 35.40 12.98 27.49
N ASN A 57 35.50 13.28 26.21
CA ASN A 57 34.73 14.35 25.57
C ASN A 57 33.35 13.82 25.14
N LYS A 58 32.31 14.62 25.36
CA LYS A 58 30.96 14.34 24.86
C LYS A 58 30.79 14.89 23.46
N PHE A 59 30.50 14.02 22.50
CA PHE A 59 30.28 14.37 21.10
C PHE A 59 28.80 14.29 20.74
N LEU A 60 28.33 15.25 19.92
CA LEU A 60 27.05 15.19 19.23
C LEU A 60 27.29 14.96 17.72
N VAL A 61 26.81 13.83 17.21
CA VAL A 61 26.91 13.50 15.78
C VAL A 61 25.54 13.51 15.12
N LEU A 62 25.47 14.17 13.96
CA LEU A 62 24.39 14.04 13.00
C LEU A 62 24.71 12.89 12.04
N ILE A 63 23.84 11.88 12.03
CA ILE A 63 23.89 10.73 11.12
C ILE A 63 22.84 10.98 10.04
N LYS A 64 23.25 10.96 8.77
CA LYS A 64 22.31 11.12 7.65
C LYS A 64 22.67 10.25 6.45
N GLY A 65 21.65 9.85 5.72
CA GLY A 65 21.77 9.06 4.49
C GLY A 65 20.43 8.96 3.78
N TYR A 66 20.36 8.09 2.78
CA TYR A 66 19.13 7.84 2.03
C TYR A 66 18.86 6.32 2.00
N VAL A 67 17.59 5.96 2.01
CA VAL A 67 17.15 4.59 1.71
C VAL A 67 16.14 4.64 0.58
N SER A 68 16.09 3.60 -0.24
CA SER A 68 15.05 3.44 -1.26
C SER A 68 14.42 2.06 -1.15
N LEU A 69 13.16 1.97 -1.59
CA LEU A 69 12.41 0.72 -1.62
C LEU A 69 12.51 0.09 -3.01
N PHE A 70 12.64 -1.23 -3.06
CA PHE A 70 12.82 -2.00 -4.28
C PHE A 70 11.86 -3.20 -4.32
N ILE A 71 11.50 -3.61 -5.54
CA ILE A 71 10.86 -4.90 -5.82
C ILE A 71 11.73 -5.59 -6.88
N GLY A 72 12.41 -6.66 -6.48
CA GLY A 72 13.55 -7.18 -7.26
C GLY A 72 14.57 -6.06 -7.48
N ASP A 73 15.00 -5.87 -8.72
CA ASP A 73 15.97 -4.82 -9.09
C ASP A 73 15.34 -3.44 -9.35
N ASN A 74 14.01 -3.36 -9.37
CA ASN A 74 13.31 -2.12 -9.73
C ASN A 74 13.09 -1.24 -8.50
N ARG A 75 13.60 -0.01 -8.56
CA ARG A 75 13.36 1.00 -7.52
C ARG A 75 11.92 1.51 -7.60
N ILE A 76 11.17 1.31 -6.52
CA ILE A 76 9.75 1.70 -6.41
C ILE A 76 9.54 2.96 -5.58
N SER A 77 10.58 3.49 -4.92
CA SER A 77 10.51 4.78 -4.23
C SER A 77 11.57 5.78 -4.69
N LYS A 78 11.27 7.07 -4.57
CA LYS A 78 12.31 8.10 -4.53
C LYS A 78 13.22 7.87 -3.31
N PRO A 79 14.49 8.32 -3.36
CA PRO A 79 15.38 8.28 -2.21
C PRO A 79 14.79 8.99 -1.00
N ILE A 80 14.66 8.24 0.09
CA ILE A 80 14.02 8.67 1.34
C ILE A 80 15.13 9.10 2.31
N PRO A 81 15.28 10.40 2.60
CA PRO A 81 16.32 10.85 3.52
C PRO A 81 16.00 10.40 4.94
N PHE A 82 17.03 9.96 5.67
CA PHE A 82 16.96 9.73 7.10
C PHE A 82 17.98 10.60 7.83
N LYS A 83 17.63 11.00 9.06
CA LYS A 83 18.50 11.78 9.95
C LYS A 83 18.32 11.29 11.38
N ALA A 84 19.42 11.20 12.13
CA ALA A 84 19.42 10.92 13.55
C ALA A 84 20.52 11.71 14.26
N TYR A 85 20.29 12.00 15.54
CA TYR A 85 21.24 12.66 16.40
C TYR A 85 21.63 11.69 17.51
N LYS A 86 22.93 11.57 17.78
CA LYS A 86 23.43 10.71 18.85
C LYS A 86 24.48 11.43 19.66
N PHE A 87 24.33 11.36 20.99
CA PHE A 87 25.39 11.69 21.92
C PHE A 87 26.20 10.44 22.23
N PHE A 88 27.52 10.57 22.23
CA PHE A 88 28.45 9.54 22.69
C PHE A 88 29.64 10.18 23.41
N HIS A 89 30.35 9.38 24.20
CA HIS A 89 31.57 9.82 24.87
C HIS A 89 32.75 9.10 24.25
N LEU A 90 33.81 9.85 23.94
CA LEU A 90 35.03 9.30 23.37
C LEU A 90 36.23 10.02 23.98
N TYR A 91 37.25 9.26 24.40
CA TYR A 91 38.54 9.86 24.70
C TYR A 91 39.25 10.17 23.38
N ALA A 92 39.47 11.45 23.11
CA ALA A 92 40.07 11.96 21.89
C ALA A 92 41.04 13.10 22.24
N PRO A 93 42.34 12.81 22.43
CA PRO A 93 43.38 13.81 22.63
C PRO A 93 43.44 14.86 21.51
N GLU A 94 44.08 16.01 21.80
CA GLU A 94 44.38 16.99 20.77
C GLU A 94 45.21 16.38 19.64
N GLY A 95 44.94 16.78 18.40
CA GLY A 95 45.55 16.20 17.20
C GLY A 95 44.94 14.87 16.74
N THR A 96 43.92 14.33 17.43
CA THR A 96 43.20 13.13 16.96
C THR A 96 42.00 13.43 16.08
N ASN A 97 41.79 12.58 15.10
CA ASN A 97 40.62 12.56 14.23
C ASN A 97 39.59 11.55 14.74
N VAL A 98 38.31 11.88 14.57
CA VAL A 98 37.20 10.98 14.93
C VAL A 98 36.69 10.27 13.68
N PHE A 99 36.90 8.97 13.61
CA PHE A 99 36.48 8.13 12.49
C PHE A 99 35.23 7.31 12.83
N PHE A 100 34.32 7.21 11.88
CA PHE A 100 33.06 6.49 12.02
C PHE A 100 33.01 5.35 11.01
N ARG A 101 32.60 4.16 11.47
CA ARG A 101 32.37 3.01 10.61
C ARG A 101 31.07 2.30 10.98
N THR A 102 30.26 1.99 9.99
CA THR A 102 29.07 1.17 10.18
C THR A 102 29.48 -0.30 10.20
N TYR A 103 29.08 -1.04 11.23
CA TYR A 103 29.31 -2.49 11.34
C TYR A 103 28.01 -3.30 11.22
N SER A 104 26.85 -2.64 11.36
CA SER A 104 25.54 -3.27 11.20
C SER A 104 24.57 -2.31 10.54
N PHE A 105 23.86 -2.78 9.51
CA PHE A 105 22.80 -2.04 8.83
C PHE A 105 21.64 -2.99 8.59
N LYS A 106 20.43 -2.58 8.99
CA LYS A 106 19.20 -3.31 8.67
C LYS A 106 18.10 -2.31 8.39
N CYS A 107 17.48 -2.40 7.22
CA CYS A 107 16.28 -1.63 6.89
C CYS A 107 15.07 -2.56 6.73
N CYS A 108 14.00 -2.28 7.46
CA CYS A 108 12.77 -3.05 7.42
C CYS A 108 11.57 -2.13 7.20
N ILE A 109 10.55 -2.63 6.52
CA ILE A 109 9.22 -2.01 6.46
C ILE A 109 8.35 -2.73 7.50
N ALA A 110 7.76 -1.99 8.44
CA ALA A 110 7.06 -2.57 9.60
C ALA A 110 5.69 -3.21 9.26
N ASP A 111 5.19 -3.06 8.03
CA ASP A 111 3.85 -3.52 7.64
C ASP A 111 3.84 -4.94 7.07
N MET A 112 4.26 -5.92 7.86
CA MET A 112 3.84 -7.32 7.66
C MET A 112 2.92 -7.83 8.79
N CYS A 113 2.60 -7.05 9.84
CA CYS A 113 1.89 -7.59 11.01
C CYS A 113 0.84 -6.71 11.71
N THR A 114 0.30 -5.64 11.12
CA THR A 114 -0.83 -4.94 11.78
C THR A 114 -2.00 -4.66 10.84
N LYS A 115 -3.19 -5.18 11.21
CA LYS A 115 -4.52 -4.92 10.63
C LYS A 115 -4.96 -3.44 10.73
N ASN A 116 -4.02 -2.49 10.82
CA ASN A 116 -4.34 -1.07 10.95
C ASN A 116 -4.15 -0.34 9.62
N ASN A 117 -5.30 0.11 9.11
CA ASN A 117 -5.55 0.82 7.85
C ASN A 117 -4.88 2.20 7.74
N SER A 118 -3.59 2.33 8.07
CA SER A 118 -2.83 3.56 7.88
C SER A 118 -2.29 3.64 6.43
N LEU A 119 -2.38 4.81 5.79
CA LEU A 119 -1.70 5.12 4.51
C LEU A 119 -0.19 5.38 4.67
N ASN A 120 0.29 5.35 5.92
CA ASN A 120 1.69 5.58 6.24
C ASN A 120 2.35 4.24 6.54
N LYS A 121 3.32 3.86 5.71
CA LYS A 121 4.22 2.75 6.02
C LYS A 121 5.34 3.25 6.92
N LYS A 122 5.68 2.48 7.96
CA LYS A 122 6.81 2.79 8.84
C LYS A 122 8.03 2.03 8.35
N ILE A 123 9.06 2.75 7.93
CA ILE A 123 10.37 2.17 7.62
C ILE A 123 11.23 2.32 8.87
N LYS A 124 11.85 1.23 9.30
CA LYS A 124 12.78 1.20 10.43
C LYS A 124 14.18 0.94 9.90
N VAL A 125 15.05 1.93 10.04
CA VAL A 125 16.48 1.81 9.73
C VAL A 125 17.23 1.61 11.05
N MET A 126 17.94 0.50 11.17
CA MET A 126 18.76 0.17 12.32
C MET A 126 20.22 0.21 11.93
N LEU A 127 21.01 0.97 12.69
CA LEU A 127 22.42 1.23 12.43
C LEU A 127 23.24 0.87 13.66
N GLY A 128 24.25 0.03 13.50
CA GLY A 128 25.35 -0.17 14.45
C GLY A 128 26.58 0.57 13.94
N THR A 129 27.09 1.51 14.75
CA THR A 129 28.26 2.33 14.41
C THR A 129 29.35 2.12 15.45
N VAL A 130 30.58 1.94 14.98
CA VAL A 130 31.79 2.03 15.78
C VAL A 130 32.47 3.37 15.49
N VAL A 131 32.97 4.01 16.53
CA VAL A 131 33.69 5.27 16.46
C VAL A 131 35.07 5.10 17.07
N HIS A 132 36.10 5.52 16.35
CA HIS A 132 37.48 5.52 16.82
C HIS A 132 37.99 6.95 16.96
N SER A 133 38.83 7.18 17.97
CA SER A 133 39.74 8.32 17.98
C SER A 133 41.10 7.82 17.49
N GLU A 134 41.58 8.38 16.38
CA GLU A 134 42.83 7.99 15.73
C GLU A 134 43.76 9.19 15.64
N GLY A 135 45.03 9.00 15.97
CA GLY A 135 46.07 10.01 15.80
C GLY A 135 47.43 9.36 15.64
N GLN A 136 48.42 10.15 15.19
CA GLN A 136 49.80 9.67 15.11
C GLN A 136 50.38 9.61 16.52
N ALA A 137 51.11 8.54 16.79
CA ALA A 137 51.82 8.34 18.04
C ALA A 137 53.13 7.62 17.77
N ASP A 138 54.15 8.00 18.52
CA ASP A 138 55.43 7.34 18.49
C ASP A 138 55.36 6.06 19.34
N LEU A 139 55.68 4.93 18.73
CA LEU A 139 55.77 3.64 19.39
C LEU A 139 57.23 3.20 19.42
N VAL A 140 57.75 3.03 20.63
CA VAL A 140 59.10 2.50 20.83
C VAL A 140 59.00 0.97 20.78
N ILE A 141 59.63 0.36 19.79
CA ILE A 141 59.68 -1.09 19.62
C ILE A 141 61.11 -1.60 19.81
N PRO A 142 61.27 -2.81 20.37
CA PRO A 142 62.57 -3.48 20.38
C PRO A 142 62.91 -3.98 18.96
N VAL A 143 64.10 -3.65 18.49
CA VAL A 143 64.67 -4.15 17.22
C VAL A 143 65.94 -4.92 17.53
N ILE A 144 66.14 -6.04 16.83
CA ILE A 144 67.35 -6.84 16.98
C ILE A 144 68.44 -6.18 16.14
N ASP A 145 69.49 -5.70 16.81
CA ASP A 145 70.67 -5.21 16.12
C ASP A 145 71.56 -6.39 15.69
N ASN A 146 71.64 -6.61 14.38
CA ASN A 146 72.47 -7.65 13.76
C ASN A 146 73.91 -7.15 13.47
N SER A 147 74.31 -5.99 13.98
CA SER A 147 75.63 -5.39 13.71
C SER A 147 76.81 -6.11 14.38
N THR A 148 76.56 -7.05 15.30
CA THR A 148 77.62 -7.79 16.01
C THR A 148 77.79 -9.21 15.46
N GLU A 149 79.00 -9.54 14.98
CA GLU A 149 79.41 -10.86 14.49
C GLU A 149 79.40 -11.98 15.56
N ASN A 150 78.83 -11.72 16.75
CA ASN A 150 78.79 -12.65 17.87
C ASN A 150 77.43 -13.33 17.96
N VAL A 151 77.35 -14.58 17.48
CA VAL A 151 76.15 -15.40 17.28
C VAL A 151 75.35 -15.71 18.58
N ASN A 152 75.80 -15.26 19.76
CA ASN A 152 75.19 -15.60 21.05
C ASN A 152 74.71 -14.41 21.90
N ILE A 153 74.72 -13.16 21.42
CA ILE A 153 74.18 -12.01 22.15
C ILE A 153 73.34 -11.14 21.21
N PHE A 154 72.01 -11.24 21.30
CA PHE A 154 71.11 -10.32 20.63
C PHE A 154 70.98 -9.04 21.46
N ALA A 155 71.54 -7.93 20.99
CA ALA A 155 71.28 -6.61 21.57
C ALA A 155 69.88 -6.13 21.12
N LEU A 156 69.03 -5.80 22.08
CA LEU A 156 67.70 -5.22 21.84
C LEU A 156 67.84 -3.69 21.82
N GLU A 157 67.94 -3.11 20.63
CA GLU A 157 67.88 -1.66 20.46
C GLU A 157 66.44 -1.17 20.46
N ARG A 158 66.23 0.09 20.86
CA ARG A 158 64.91 0.71 20.88
C ARG A 158 64.79 1.65 19.70
N GLU A 159 64.02 1.26 18.69
CA GLU A 159 63.67 2.15 17.59
C GLU A 159 62.32 2.81 17.83
N CYS A 160 62.20 4.05 17.40
CA CYS A 160 60.97 4.82 17.44
C CYS A 160 60.30 4.75 16.07
N VAL A 161 59.12 4.13 16.01
CA VAL A 161 58.30 4.08 14.79
C VAL A 161 57.05 4.93 14.96
N ASN A 162 56.76 5.74 13.95
CA ASN A 162 55.52 6.53 13.91
C ASN A 162 54.36 5.63 13.48
N VAL A 163 53.34 5.50 14.32
CA VAL A 163 52.18 4.64 14.08
C VAL A 163 50.87 5.40 14.25
N THR A 164 49.85 4.93 13.55
CA THR A 164 48.49 5.38 13.80
C THR A 164 47.92 4.60 14.99
N LYS A 165 47.64 5.31 16.08
CA LYS A 165 47.12 4.74 17.32
C LYS A 165 45.63 5.01 17.46
N ILE A 166 44.86 3.98 17.76
CA ILE A 166 43.47 4.10 18.23
C ILE A 166 43.52 4.37 19.74
N PHE A 167 43.12 5.57 20.16
CA PHE A 167 43.14 5.97 21.57
C PHE A 167 41.94 5.42 22.35
N HIS A 168 40.79 5.32 21.69
CA HIS A 168 39.57 4.80 22.28
C HIS A 168 38.57 4.40 21.19
N GLN A 169 37.72 3.43 21.53
CA GLN A 169 36.62 2.99 20.68
C GLN A 169 35.29 3.09 21.42
N CYS A 170 34.24 3.49 20.72
CA CYS A 170 32.88 3.52 21.23
C CYS A 170 31.93 2.87 20.22
N LEU A 171 31.03 2.01 20.69
CA LEU A 171 29.98 1.42 19.88
C LEU A 171 28.63 1.98 20.30
N PHE A 172 27.79 2.30 19.34
CA PHE A 172 26.40 2.64 19.59
C PHE A 172 25.48 2.18 18.48
N THR A 173 24.20 2.03 18.84
CA THR A 173 23.13 1.74 17.90
C THR A 173 22.15 2.90 17.79
N ASN A 174 21.52 3.02 16.62
CA ASN A 174 20.42 3.93 16.33
C ASN A 174 19.28 3.18 15.65
N ALA A 175 18.05 3.49 16.06
CA ALA A 175 16.83 3.07 15.38
C ALA A 175 16.11 4.32 14.88
N ILE A 176 15.98 4.42 13.56
CA ILE A 176 15.37 5.57 12.88
C ILE A 176 14.04 5.11 12.28
N ASN A 177 12.95 5.71 12.74
CA ASN A 177 11.62 5.44 12.22
C ASN A 177 11.26 6.53 11.19
N ILE A 178 11.10 6.12 9.94
CA ILE A 178 10.70 7.00 8.85
C ILE A 178 9.24 6.72 8.52
N THR A 179 8.42 7.75 8.53
CA THR A 179 7.03 7.67 8.07
C THR A 179 7.01 7.95 6.58
N TYR A 180 6.67 6.93 5.79
CA TYR A 180 6.63 7.03 4.35
C TYR A 180 5.18 6.99 3.86
N LYS A 181 4.77 8.05 3.14
CA LYS A 181 3.37 8.25 2.71
C LYS A 181 3.17 7.71 1.31
N GLU A 182 2.22 6.78 1.17
CA GLU A 182 1.83 6.29 -0.14
C GLU A 182 1.06 7.38 -0.92
N LYS A 183 1.24 7.42 -2.24
CA LYS A 183 0.44 8.30 -3.10
C LYS A 183 -0.80 7.53 -3.56
N ILE A 184 -1.94 8.18 -3.43
CA ILE A 184 -3.21 7.66 -3.91
C ILE A 184 -3.25 7.76 -5.44
N ILE A 185 -3.70 6.70 -6.10
CA ILE A 185 -3.98 6.68 -7.53
C ILE A 185 -5.43 7.12 -7.71
N LYS A 186 -5.67 8.27 -8.32
CA LYS A 186 -7.03 8.69 -8.66
C LYS A 186 -7.53 7.87 -9.83
N ALA A 187 -8.79 7.42 -9.76
CA ALA A 187 -9.46 6.82 -10.89
C ALA A 187 -10.35 7.85 -11.57
N GLU A 188 -10.41 7.78 -12.90
CA GLU A 188 -11.45 8.42 -13.70
C GLU A 188 -12.63 7.46 -13.77
N ILE A 189 -13.80 7.90 -13.32
CA ILE A 189 -15.05 7.13 -13.35
C ILE A 189 -15.97 7.74 -14.39
N TYR A 190 -16.54 6.88 -15.21
CA TYR A 190 -17.58 7.26 -16.16
C TYR A 190 -18.66 6.18 -16.20
N GLN A 191 -19.92 6.59 -16.29
CA GLN A 191 -21.05 5.68 -16.35
C GLN A 191 -21.86 5.96 -17.60
N TYR A 192 -22.03 4.92 -18.42
CA TYR A 192 -23.06 4.91 -19.46
C TYR A 192 -24.35 4.40 -18.82
N THR A 193 -25.46 5.12 -18.98
CA THR A 193 -26.76 4.74 -18.43
C THR A 193 -27.83 4.81 -19.51
N THR A 194 -28.65 3.77 -19.61
CA THR A 194 -29.84 3.71 -20.45
C THR A 194 -30.95 2.91 -19.77
N PHE A 195 -32.14 2.91 -20.34
CA PHE A 195 -33.25 2.07 -19.91
C PHE A 195 -33.57 1.04 -21.00
N SER A 196 -33.86 -0.19 -20.56
CA SER A 196 -34.36 -1.20 -21.48
C SER A 196 -35.74 -0.81 -22.03
N ASP A 197 -35.97 -1.08 -23.30
CA ASP A 197 -37.29 -1.01 -23.93
C ASP A 197 -38.10 -2.30 -23.74
N GLY A 198 -37.48 -3.36 -23.21
CA GLY A 198 -38.07 -4.69 -23.05
C GLY A 198 -38.05 -5.54 -24.32
N ILE A 199 -37.31 -5.12 -25.36
CA ILE A 199 -37.34 -5.77 -26.69
C ILE A 199 -35.92 -6.00 -27.22
N LYS A 200 -35.03 -5.00 -27.15
CA LYS A 200 -33.70 -5.09 -27.77
C LYS A 200 -32.65 -5.68 -26.83
N LYS A 201 -31.64 -6.30 -27.43
CA LYS A 201 -30.41 -6.79 -26.76
C LYS A 201 -29.19 -5.93 -27.07
N THR A 202 -29.34 -4.94 -27.95
CA THR A 202 -28.24 -4.11 -28.43
C THR A 202 -28.49 -2.66 -28.06
N TYR A 203 -27.50 -2.02 -27.45
CA TYR A 203 -27.55 -0.63 -27.01
C TYR A 203 -26.35 0.14 -27.58
N THR A 204 -26.58 1.38 -27.93
CA THR A 204 -25.61 2.26 -28.61
C THR A 204 -25.50 3.62 -27.92
N ASP A 205 -24.57 4.45 -28.35
CA ASP A 205 -24.43 5.83 -27.84
C ASP A 205 -25.70 6.68 -27.94
N LYS A 206 -26.60 6.33 -28.86
CA LYS A 206 -27.89 7.03 -29.03
C LYS A 206 -28.87 6.73 -27.89
N ASP A 207 -28.70 5.60 -27.21
CA ASP A 207 -29.56 5.17 -26.11
C ASP A 207 -29.15 5.77 -24.77
N GLU A 208 -27.97 6.41 -24.70
CA GLU A 208 -27.49 7.07 -23.48
C GLU A 208 -28.44 8.18 -23.06
N ILE A 209 -28.82 8.19 -21.78
CA ILE A 209 -29.65 9.26 -21.21
C ILE A 209 -28.89 10.58 -21.27
N SER A 210 -29.42 11.53 -22.04
CA SER A 210 -28.78 12.82 -22.35
C SER A 210 -28.51 13.74 -21.16
N LYS A 211 -29.24 13.58 -20.04
CA LYS A 211 -29.03 14.38 -18.82
C LYS A 211 -27.72 14.05 -18.11
N TYR A 212 -27.09 12.93 -18.45
CA TYR A 212 -25.79 12.53 -17.94
C TYR A 212 -24.67 12.85 -18.95
N ASN A 213 -23.41 12.80 -18.50
CA ASN A 213 -22.24 13.13 -19.32
C ASN A 213 -22.21 12.26 -20.59
N LYS A 214 -22.69 12.78 -21.72
CA LYS A 214 -22.90 12.02 -22.96
C LYS A 214 -21.58 11.71 -23.69
N ARG A 215 -20.88 10.66 -23.26
CA ARG A 215 -19.62 10.20 -23.88
C ARG A 215 -19.79 8.94 -24.71
N GLY A 216 -20.96 8.32 -24.67
CA GLY A 216 -21.22 7.02 -25.28
C GLY A 216 -20.52 5.86 -24.55
N ILE A 217 -20.70 4.67 -25.07
CA ILE A 217 -20.06 3.45 -24.59
C ILE A 217 -18.57 3.51 -24.93
N LEU A 218 -17.72 3.61 -23.91
CA LEU A 218 -16.27 3.72 -24.09
C LEU A 218 -15.67 2.42 -24.65
N ASP A 219 -14.51 2.56 -25.31
CA ASP A 219 -13.69 1.42 -25.72
C ASP A 219 -13.12 0.70 -24.48
N PRO A 220 -13.45 -0.59 -24.25
CA PRO A 220 -12.92 -1.34 -23.10
C PRO A 220 -11.39 -1.40 -23.06
N ASN A 221 -10.71 -1.27 -24.20
CA ASN A 221 -9.24 -1.28 -24.26
C ASN A 221 -8.60 0.06 -23.85
N LYS A 222 -9.41 1.11 -23.65
CA LYS A 222 -8.96 2.45 -23.25
C LYS A 222 -9.36 2.82 -21.82
N VAL A 223 -9.78 1.83 -21.04
CA VAL A 223 -10.09 1.95 -19.61
C VAL A 223 -9.38 0.83 -18.85
N SER A 224 -9.35 0.89 -17.52
CA SER A 224 -8.77 -0.20 -16.73
C SER A 224 -9.72 -1.40 -16.67
N TYR A 225 -10.99 -1.17 -16.38
CA TYR A 225 -12.04 -2.19 -16.46
C TYR A 225 -13.43 -1.55 -16.56
N CYS A 226 -14.43 -2.37 -16.87
CA CYS A 226 -15.82 -1.99 -16.82
C CYS A 226 -16.69 -3.12 -16.25
N SER A 227 -17.74 -2.75 -15.54
CA SER A 227 -18.73 -3.68 -14.99
C SER A 227 -20.13 -3.29 -15.49
N LEU A 228 -20.90 -4.26 -15.98
CA LEU A 228 -22.27 -4.08 -16.44
C LEU A 228 -23.25 -4.44 -15.32
N PHE A 229 -24.18 -3.54 -15.02
CA PHE A 229 -25.29 -3.76 -14.11
C PHE A 229 -26.61 -3.67 -14.87
N ILE A 230 -27.48 -4.66 -14.68
CA ILE A 230 -28.85 -4.66 -15.21
C ILE A 230 -29.78 -4.80 -14.01
N ASN A 231 -30.66 -3.80 -13.83
CA ASN A 231 -31.58 -3.74 -12.70
C ASN A 231 -30.90 -3.91 -11.32
N GLY A 232 -29.71 -3.31 -11.16
CA GLY A 232 -28.91 -3.41 -9.93
C GLY A 232 -28.12 -4.71 -9.76
N VAL A 233 -28.26 -5.69 -10.66
CA VAL A 233 -27.51 -6.96 -10.60
C VAL A 233 -26.29 -6.89 -11.51
N LEU A 234 -25.10 -7.15 -10.93
CA LEU A 234 -23.84 -7.27 -11.67
C LEU A 234 -23.91 -8.46 -12.64
N GLN A 235 -23.65 -8.20 -13.91
CA GLN A 235 -23.74 -9.21 -14.97
C GLN A 235 -22.39 -9.93 -15.19
N PRO A 236 -22.38 -11.27 -15.31
CA PRO A 236 -21.21 -12.03 -15.73
C PRO A 236 -20.72 -11.61 -17.12
N LYS A 237 -19.39 -11.58 -17.32
CA LYS A 237 -18.78 -11.14 -18.59
C LYS A 237 -19.18 -11.99 -19.80
N VAL A 238 -19.53 -13.26 -19.60
CA VAL A 238 -19.99 -14.14 -20.69
C VAL A 238 -21.36 -13.74 -21.23
N ASN A 239 -22.15 -12.98 -20.48
CA ASN A 239 -23.52 -12.59 -20.85
C ASN A 239 -23.57 -11.38 -21.80
N TYR A 240 -22.43 -10.76 -22.12
CA TYR A 240 -22.42 -9.58 -22.97
C TYR A 240 -21.08 -9.38 -23.70
N ASP A 241 -21.10 -8.54 -24.73
CA ASP A 241 -19.92 -7.93 -25.33
C ASP A 241 -20.04 -6.41 -25.27
N ILE A 242 -18.93 -5.74 -24.98
CA ILE A 242 -18.81 -4.29 -25.10
C ILE A 242 -17.73 -3.99 -26.14
N LYS A 243 -18.07 -3.11 -27.07
CA LYS A 243 -17.15 -2.44 -27.99
C LYS A 243 -17.39 -0.94 -27.88
N LYS A 244 -16.46 -0.14 -28.40
CA LYS A 244 -16.69 1.30 -28.51
C LYS A 244 -18.03 1.55 -29.24
N GLY A 245 -18.93 2.26 -28.57
CA GLY A 245 -20.24 2.61 -29.10
C GLY A 245 -21.32 1.52 -29.06
N LEU A 246 -21.03 0.33 -28.52
CA LEU A 246 -21.92 -0.83 -28.65
C LEU A 246 -21.86 -1.75 -27.43
N LEU A 247 -23.03 -2.04 -26.85
CA LEU A 247 -23.27 -3.13 -25.91
C LEU A 247 -24.18 -4.17 -26.58
N THR A 248 -23.81 -5.44 -26.54
CA THR A 248 -24.64 -6.55 -27.02
C THR A 248 -24.83 -7.57 -25.89
N LEU A 249 -26.08 -7.82 -25.51
CA LEU A 249 -26.46 -8.87 -24.57
C LEU A 249 -26.55 -10.21 -25.32
N LYS A 250 -25.93 -11.25 -24.73
CA LYS A 250 -25.88 -12.61 -25.28
C LYS A 250 -26.89 -13.56 -24.65
N THR A 251 -27.59 -13.09 -23.62
CA THR A 251 -28.62 -13.85 -22.92
C THR A 251 -29.82 -14.11 -23.83
N GLU A 252 -30.59 -15.16 -23.53
CA GLU A 252 -31.84 -15.46 -24.24
C GLU A 252 -32.93 -14.44 -23.92
N ASP A 253 -33.02 -14.03 -22.65
CA ASP A 253 -33.95 -13.02 -22.17
C ASP A 253 -33.48 -11.60 -22.48
N VAL A 254 -34.45 -10.69 -22.50
CA VAL A 254 -34.23 -9.24 -22.62
C VAL A 254 -34.52 -8.59 -21.29
N PRO A 255 -33.77 -7.54 -20.88
CA PRO A 255 -34.06 -6.86 -19.63
C PRO A 255 -35.46 -6.26 -19.65
N GLN A 256 -36.18 -6.33 -18.53
CA GLN A 256 -37.55 -5.81 -18.43
C GLN A 256 -37.64 -4.34 -18.85
N LYS A 257 -38.76 -3.95 -19.46
CA LYS A 257 -38.99 -2.56 -19.88
C LYS A 257 -38.80 -1.60 -18.70
N LYS A 258 -38.08 -0.50 -18.93
CA LYS A 258 -37.62 0.49 -17.94
C LYS A 258 -36.58 0.00 -16.92
N ALA A 259 -36.09 -1.24 -17.01
CA ALA A 259 -34.96 -1.67 -16.19
C ALA A 259 -33.72 -0.82 -16.52
N PRO A 260 -33.01 -0.29 -15.52
CA PRO A 260 -31.78 0.46 -15.75
C PRO A 260 -30.66 -0.48 -16.22
N ILE A 261 -29.94 -0.05 -17.24
CA ILE A 261 -28.75 -0.71 -17.77
C ILE A 261 -27.60 0.28 -17.62
N ILE A 262 -26.62 -0.09 -16.81
CA ILE A 262 -25.52 0.79 -16.42
C ILE A 262 -24.19 0.09 -16.68
N ILE A 263 -23.31 0.73 -17.45
CA ILE A 263 -21.92 0.30 -17.58
C ILE A 263 -21.06 1.27 -16.77
N ASN A 264 -20.40 0.77 -15.73
CA ASN A 264 -19.47 1.56 -14.92
C ASN A 264 -18.05 1.33 -15.44
N PHE A 265 -17.45 2.37 -16.02
CA PHE A 265 -16.08 2.39 -16.50
C PHE A 265 -15.15 3.00 -15.44
N VAL A 266 -14.08 2.28 -15.13
CA VAL A 266 -13.05 2.72 -14.18
C VAL A 266 -11.72 2.73 -14.89
N THR A 267 -11.01 3.86 -14.81
CA THR A 267 -9.69 4.03 -15.41
C THR A 267 -8.70 4.51 -14.37
N PHE A 268 -7.70 3.69 -14.09
CA PHE A 268 -6.53 4.08 -13.31
C PHE A 268 -5.37 4.40 -14.24
N LYS A 269 -4.65 5.48 -13.95
CA LYS A 269 -3.43 5.84 -14.66
C LYS A 269 -2.25 5.92 -13.70
N ASP A 270 -1.09 5.48 -14.15
CA ASP A 270 0.16 5.68 -13.43
C ASP A 270 0.66 7.13 -13.56
N ARG A 271 1.86 7.40 -13.01
CA ARG A 271 2.46 8.75 -13.04
C ARG A 271 2.77 9.25 -14.46
N ASN A 272 2.95 8.33 -15.40
CA ASN A 272 3.28 8.62 -16.79
C ASN A 272 2.02 8.65 -17.67
N GLY A 273 0.82 8.56 -17.07
CA GLY A 273 -0.45 8.55 -17.77
C GLY A 273 -0.80 7.19 -18.39
N ARG A 274 -0.02 6.13 -18.14
CA ARG A 274 -0.30 4.78 -18.68
C ARG A 274 -1.46 4.15 -17.90
N ILE A 275 -2.38 3.53 -18.62
CA ILE A 275 -3.51 2.84 -18.01
C ILE A 275 -2.99 1.62 -17.25
N LEU A 276 -3.42 1.46 -16.00
CA LEU A 276 -3.07 0.28 -15.21
C LEU A 276 -3.91 -0.91 -15.67
N PRO A 277 -3.29 -2.08 -15.92
CA PRO A 277 -4.00 -3.30 -16.27
C PRO A 277 -4.82 -3.79 -15.08
N VAL A 278 -6.07 -4.17 -15.36
CA VAL A 278 -6.98 -4.74 -14.36
C VAL A 278 -7.64 -6.00 -14.90
N GLU A 279 -7.67 -7.03 -14.06
CA GLU A 279 -8.40 -8.27 -14.32
C GLU A 279 -9.59 -8.34 -13.36
N VAL A 280 -10.77 -8.62 -13.92
CA VAL A 280 -12.00 -8.83 -13.14
C VAL A 280 -12.45 -10.27 -13.32
N TYR A 281 -12.73 -10.93 -12.20
CA TYR A 281 -13.29 -12.27 -12.15
C TYR A 281 -14.52 -12.30 -11.26
N CYS A 282 -15.59 -12.94 -11.70
CA CYS A 282 -16.80 -13.10 -10.90
C CYS A 282 -17.05 -14.57 -10.61
N TYR A 283 -17.02 -14.95 -9.33
CA TYR A 283 -17.60 -16.21 -8.88
C TYR A 283 -19.10 -16.01 -8.70
N ASN A 284 -19.92 -16.88 -9.29
CA ASN A 284 -21.37 -16.77 -9.25
C ASN A 284 -21.97 -18.08 -8.74
N THR A 285 -22.90 -18.00 -7.81
CA THR A 285 -23.67 -19.13 -7.29
C THR A 285 -25.11 -18.72 -7.00
N ILE A 286 -25.97 -19.68 -6.71
CA ILE A 286 -27.38 -19.47 -6.36
C ILE A 286 -27.61 -20.04 -4.96
N SER A 287 -28.21 -19.24 -4.09
CA SER A 287 -28.58 -19.72 -2.76
C SER A 287 -29.59 -20.86 -2.84
N ASN A 288 -29.36 -21.91 -2.06
CA ASN A 288 -30.35 -22.97 -1.85
C ASN A 288 -31.33 -22.66 -0.71
N GLY A 289 -31.16 -21.54 -0.01
CA GLY A 289 -31.98 -21.14 1.15
C GLY A 289 -31.68 -21.89 2.44
N MET A 290 -30.61 -22.70 2.47
CA MET A 290 -30.31 -23.60 3.59
C MET A 290 -28.91 -23.41 4.19
N LYS A 291 -27.96 -22.82 3.44
CA LYS A 291 -26.56 -22.68 3.88
C LYS A 291 -26.03 -21.26 3.79
N LYS A 292 -24.98 -21.02 4.57
CA LYS A 292 -24.21 -19.76 4.63
C LYS A 292 -22.79 -19.90 4.10
N GLU A 293 -22.38 -21.12 3.79
CA GLU A 293 -21.06 -21.44 3.27
C GLU A 293 -21.18 -21.86 1.81
N PHE A 294 -20.36 -21.25 0.96
CA PHE A 294 -20.30 -21.52 -0.46
C PHE A 294 -18.85 -21.82 -0.84
N ASN A 295 -18.66 -22.86 -1.63
CA ASN A 295 -17.33 -23.34 -2.03
C ASN A 295 -17.20 -23.40 -3.56
N ASP A 296 -16.08 -23.94 -4.06
CA ASP A 296 -15.80 -24.01 -5.49
C ASP A 296 -16.76 -24.92 -6.30
N GLU A 297 -17.44 -25.85 -5.62
CA GLU A 297 -18.43 -26.77 -6.23
C GLU A 297 -19.76 -26.07 -6.48
N ASP A 298 -20.08 -25.04 -5.70
CA ASP A 298 -21.30 -24.23 -5.84
C ASP A 298 -21.25 -23.26 -7.02
N GLU A 299 -20.09 -23.11 -7.65
CA GLU A 299 -19.89 -22.18 -8.76
C GLU A 299 -20.71 -22.59 -9.99
N LEU A 300 -21.46 -21.64 -10.53
CA LEU A 300 -22.11 -21.78 -11.84
C LEU A 300 -21.05 -21.84 -12.95
N LYS A 301 -20.72 -23.05 -13.39
CA LYS A 301 -19.65 -23.30 -14.35
C LYS A 301 -19.84 -22.67 -15.73
N CYS A 302 -21.08 -22.30 -16.08
CA CYS A 302 -21.38 -21.52 -17.29
C CYS A 302 -20.83 -20.08 -17.24
N TYR A 303 -20.56 -19.53 -16.05
CA TYR A 303 -20.08 -18.16 -15.87
C TYR A 303 -18.59 -18.05 -15.49
N GLY A 304 -18.00 -19.14 -14.98
CA GLY A 304 -16.61 -19.17 -14.54
C GLY A 304 -16.23 -20.54 -13.99
N TYR A 305 -14.93 -20.81 -13.83
CA TYR A 305 -14.44 -22.12 -13.38
C TYR A 305 -13.20 -22.03 -12.48
N LYS A 306 -12.84 -20.82 -12.03
CA LYS A 306 -11.65 -20.59 -11.19
C LYS A 306 -11.94 -20.77 -9.70
N GLY A 307 -13.19 -20.99 -9.31
CA GLY A 307 -13.59 -21.02 -7.91
C GLY A 307 -13.41 -19.68 -7.20
N ILE A 308 -13.45 -19.71 -5.87
CA ILE A 308 -13.28 -18.56 -4.99
C ILE A 308 -11.78 -18.27 -4.85
N MET A 309 -11.35 -17.16 -5.46
CA MET A 309 -9.94 -16.75 -5.45
C MET A 309 -9.45 -16.39 -4.05
N ASP A 310 -8.16 -16.54 -3.80
CA ASP A 310 -7.51 -16.07 -2.58
C ASP A 310 -7.57 -14.52 -2.49
N PRO A 311 -8.23 -13.93 -1.48
CA PRO A 311 -8.27 -12.48 -1.30
C PRO A 311 -6.88 -11.84 -1.15
N GLU A 312 -5.88 -12.61 -0.71
CA GLU A 312 -4.49 -12.14 -0.61
C GLU A 312 -3.80 -12.00 -1.97
N GLN A 313 -4.36 -12.55 -3.05
CA GLN A 313 -3.81 -12.44 -4.41
C GLN A 313 -4.49 -11.39 -5.29
N VAL A 314 -5.59 -10.78 -4.84
CA VAL A 314 -6.34 -9.77 -5.60
C VAL A 314 -6.29 -8.39 -4.96
N SER A 315 -6.76 -7.35 -5.65
CA SER A 315 -6.77 -5.99 -5.12
C SER A 315 -7.99 -5.71 -4.26
N LEU A 316 -9.17 -6.18 -4.69
CA LEU A 316 -10.47 -5.89 -4.10
C LEU A 316 -11.39 -7.11 -4.25
N VAL A 317 -12.23 -7.33 -3.24
CA VAL A 317 -13.30 -8.34 -3.27
C VAL A 317 -14.60 -7.68 -2.83
N ASN A 318 -15.61 -7.72 -3.69
CA ASN A 318 -16.96 -7.26 -3.42
C ASN A 318 -17.94 -8.43 -3.44
N LEU A 319 -18.84 -8.49 -2.46
CA LEU A 319 -19.91 -9.49 -2.40
C LEU A 319 -21.24 -8.80 -2.71
N TYR A 320 -21.99 -9.36 -3.64
CA TYR A 320 -23.35 -8.96 -3.97
C TYR A 320 -24.28 -10.13 -3.67
N ILE A 321 -25.36 -9.87 -2.93
CA ILE A 321 -26.45 -10.82 -2.71
C ILE A 321 -27.71 -10.17 -3.24
N ASN A 322 -28.35 -10.81 -4.21
CA ASN A 322 -29.50 -10.27 -4.93
C ASN A 322 -29.25 -8.83 -5.46
N GLY A 323 -28.05 -8.57 -5.97
CA GLY A 323 -27.60 -7.26 -6.45
C GLY A 323 -27.17 -6.26 -5.36
N VAL A 324 -27.51 -6.48 -4.10
CA VAL A 324 -27.15 -5.56 -3.00
C VAL A 324 -25.71 -5.81 -2.57
N LEU A 325 -24.86 -4.77 -2.65
CA LEU A 325 -23.49 -4.79 -2.14
C LEU A 325 -23.47 -5.03 -0.63
N GLN A 326 -22.80 -6.09 -0.20
CA GLN A 326 -22.77 -6.49 1.20
C GLN A 326 -21.66 -5.78 1.99
N PRO A 327 -21.94 -5.30 3.22
CA PRO A 327 -20.93 -4.80 4.15
C PRO A 327 -19.83 -5.83 4.43
N LYS A 328 -18.57 -5.38 4.57
CA LYS A 328 -17.42 -6.30 4.75
C LYS A 328 -17.49 -7.12 6.04
N VAL A 329 -18.20 -6.64 7.06
CA VAL A 329 -18.39 -7.36 8.33
C VAL A 329 -19.38 -8.53 8.22
N ASN A 330 -20.16 -8.59 7.14
CA ASN A 330 -21.19 -9.61 6.95
C ASN A 330 -20.66 -10.91 6.33
N TYR A 331 -19.39 -10.96 5.93
CA TYR A 331 -18.85 -12.13 5.27
C TYR A 331 -17.34 -12.26 5.41
N GLU A 332 -16.85 -13.50 5.42
CA GLU A 332 -15.44 -13.85 5.30
C GLU A 332 -15.21 -14.53 3.94
N VAL A 333 -14.10 -14.22 3.28
CA VAL A 333 -13.65 -14.92 2.07
C VAL A 333 -12.28 -15.49 2.35
N LYS A 334 -12.10 -16.76 2.02
CA LYS A 334 -10.83 -17.47 1.98
C LYS A 334 -10.73 -18.15 0.61
N LYS A 335 -9.54 -18.58 0.23
CA LYS A 335 -9.38 -19.39 -0.99
C LYS A 335 -10.31 -20.60 -0.91
N GLY A 336 -11.20 -20.75 -1.90
CA GLY A 336 -12.16 -21.85 -1.99
C GLY A 336 -13.39 -21.76 -1.08
N LEU A 337 -13.56 -20.69 -0.28
CA LEU A 337 -14.64 -20.60 0.70
C LEU A 337 -15.15 -19.16 0.90
N LEU A 338 -16.46 -19.00 0.80
CA LEU A 338 -17.23 -17.84 1.24
C LEU A 338 -18.08 -18.25 2.44
N THR A 339 -17.97 -17.51 3.55
CA THR A 339 -18.82 -17.71 4.73
C THR A 339 -19.61 -16.43 5.01
N LEU A 340 -20.94 -16.52 5.04
CA LEU A 340 -21.81 -15.44 5.48
C LEU A 340 -21.89 -15.44 7.01
N LEU A 341 -21.61 -14.29 7.61
CA LEU A 341 -21.52 -14.09 9.06
C LEU A 341 -22.82 -13.51 9.65
N THR A 342 -23.82 -13.25 8.82
CA THR A 342 -25.11 -12.74 9.26
C THR A 342 -25.98 -13.87 9.83
N SER A 343 -27.02 -13.51 10.59
CA SER A 343 -27.96 -14.49 11.15
C SER A 343 -28.93 -15.04 10.11
N ASP A 344 -29.28 -14.26 9.10
CA ASP A 344 -30.14 -14.64 7.98
C ASP A 344 -29.41 -15.50 6.94
N ILE A 345 -30.19 -16.26 6.18
CA ILE A 345 -29.73 -17.07 5.05
C ILE A 345 -30.32 -16.43 3.79
N PRO A 346 -29.53 -16.22 2.72
CA PRO A 346 -30.09 -15.70 1.48
C PRO A 346 -31.20 -16.62 0.98
N ILE A 347 -32.34 -16.06 0.60
CA ILE A 347 -33.50 -16.83 0.15
C ILE A 347 -33.15 -17.77 -1.00
N LYS A 348 -33.82 -18.92 -1.09
CA LYS A 348 -33.63 -19.87 -2.18
C LYS A 348 -33.81 -19.17 -3.53
N GLY A 349 -32.89 -19.37 -4.46
CA GLY A 349 -32.89 -18.75 -5.78
C GLY A 349 -32.20 -17.38 -5.84
N ALA A 350 -31.82 -16.78 -4.71
CA ALA A 350 -31.11 -15.51 -4.72
C ALA A 350 -29.71 -15.67 -5.37
N PRO A 351 -29.35 -14.81 -6.33
CA PRO A 351 -28.01 -14.83 -6.91
C PRO A 351 -27.00 -14.27 -5.92
N ILE A 352 -25.84 -14.93 -5.84
CA ILE A 352 -24.71 -14.54 -5.03
C ILE A 352 -23.52 -14.38 -5.96
N THR A 353 -22.92 -13.18 -5.97
CA THR A 353 -21.78 -12.86 -6.83
C THR A 353 -20.64 -12.32 -5.99
N LEU A 354 -19.48 -12.96 -6.07
CA LEU A 354 -18.21 -12.42 -5.59
C LEU A 354 -17.43 -11.84 -6.77
N GLU A 355 -17.24 -10.53 -6.77
CA GLU A 355 -16.41 -9.81 -7.74
C GLU A 355 -14.99 -9.65 -7.19
N PHE A 356 -14.02 -10.24 -7.88
CA PHE A 356 -12.60 -10.13 -7.61
C PHE A 356 -11.97 -9.19 -8.64
N ILE A 357 -11.36 -8.10 -8.18
CA ILE A 357 -10.67 -7.13 -9.02
C ILE A 357 -9.19 -7.17 -8.69
N THR A 358 -8.35 -7.39 -9.70
CA THR A 358 -6.88 -7.45 -9.58
C THR A 358 -6.27 -6.33 -10.40
N ILE A 359 -5.75 -5.32 -9.70
CA ILE A 359 -5.11 -4.14 -10.28
C ILE A 359 -3.60 -4.34 -10.23
N LYS A 360 -2.98 -4.35 -11.40
CA LYS A 360 -1.53 -4.50 -11.54
C LYS A 360 -0.87 -3.12 -11.65
N GLY A 361 0.16 -2.89 -10.85
CA GLY A 361 0.99 -1.70 -10.92
C GLY A 361 1.93 -1.72 -12.12
N SER A 362 2.70 -0.64 -12.31
CA SER A 362 3.63 -0.50 -13.43
C SER A 362 4.74 -1.56 -13.47
N TYR A 363 4.99 -2.27 -12.37
CA TYR A 363 5.97 -3.37 -12.29
C TYR A 363 5.31 -4.75 -12.20
N GLY A 364 4.00 -4.86 -12.49
CA GLY A 364 3.26 -6.11 -12.45
C GLY A 364 2.80 -6.57 -11.07
N GLN A 365 3.18 -5.85 -10.01
CA GLN A 365 2.77 -6.14 -8.64
C GLN A 365 1.27 -5.84 -8.42
N VAL A 366 0.60 -6.64 -7.60
CA VAL A 366 -0.81 -6.40 -7.24
C VAL A 366 -0.90 -5.22 -6.27
N LEU A 367 -1.69 -4.21 -6.63
CA LEU A 367 -1.95 -3.04 -5.79
C LEU A 367 -3.16 -3.31 -4.89
N LYS A 368 -2.94 -3.50 -3.59
CA LYS A 368 -4.02 -3.74 -2.63
C LYS A 368 -4.94 -2.52 -2.48
N ALA A 369 -6.25 -2.77 -2.52
CA ALA A 369 -7.25 -1.76 -2.23
C ALA A 369 -7.56 -1.70 -0.73
N LYS A 370 -7.69 -0.49 -0.21
CA LYS A 370 -8.35 -0.22 1.07
C LYS A 370 -9.76 0.23 0.77
N THR A 371 -10.74 -0.46 1.32
CA THR A 371 -12.15 -0.11 1.15
C THR A 371 -12.82 0.31 2.44
N TYR A 372 -13.85 1.13 2.28
CA TYR A 372 -14.77 1.48 3.34
C TYR A 372 -16.13 1.73 2.73
N THR A 373 -17.18 1.14 3.30
CA THR A 373 -18.55 1.36 2.83
C THR A 373 -19.33 2.04 3.94
N TYR A 374 -19.75 3.27 3.69
CA TYR A 374 -20.74 3.93 4.52
C TYR A 374 -22.11 3.33 4.17
N ASN A 375 -22.82 2.83 5.18
CA ASN A 375 -24.14 2.22 5.01
C ASN A 375 -25.16 2.99 5.83
N ALA A 376 -26.30 3.31 5.22
CA ALA A 376 -27.43 4.01 5.84
C ALA A 376 -28.75 3.44 5.33
N LEU A 377 -29.84 3.79 6.01
CA LEU A 377 -31.19 3.57 5.51
C LEU A 377 -31.75 4.89 4.97
N ALA A 378 -32.41 4.80 3.82
CA ALA A 378 -33.15 5.91 3.26
C ALA A 378 -34.19 6.44 4.24
N HIS A 379 -34.29 7.76 4.33
CA HIS A 379 -35.26 8.46 5.15
C HIS A 379 -35.85 9.66 4.40
N ASP A 380 -36.72 10.44 5.05
CA ASP A 380 -37.55 11.47 4.42
C ASP A 380 -36.78 12.75 4.00
N ARG A 381 -35.45 12.65 3.82
CA ARG A 381 -34.53 13.73 3.44
C ARG A 381 -33.51 13.22 2.43
N ASN A 382 -33.03 14.13 1.58
CA ASN A 382 -31.99 13.84 0.57
C ASN A 382 -30.55 14.01 1.09
N THR A 383 -30.36 14.36 2.36
CA THR A 383 -29.04 14.60 2.95
C THR A 383 -28.75 13.57 4.03
N TYR A 384 -27.55 12.99 3.97
CA TYR A 384 -27.05 11.97 4.89
C TYR A 384 -25.74 12.44 5.50
N THR A 385 -25.57 12.16 6.79
CA THR A 385 -24.44 12.59 7.62
C THR A 385 -23.81 11.40 8.32
N ASN A 386 -22.71 11.63 9.03
CA ASN A 386 -22.07 10.58 9.85
C ASN A 386 -23.00 9.95 10.90
N ASN A 387 -24.08 10.63 11.28
CA ASN A 387 -25.05 10.14 12.26
C ASN A 387 -26.02 9.11 11.65
N ASP A 388 -26.26 9.16 10.34
CA ASP A 388 -27.15 8.22 9.65
C ASP A 388 -26.45 6.89 9.33
N GLU A 389 -25.16 6.77 9.66
CA GLU A 389 -24.37 5.55 9.48
C GLU A 389 -24.82 4.43 10.41
N ILE A 390 -25.09 3.25 9.83
CA ILE A 390 -25.38 2.03 10.55
C ILE A 390 -24.09 1.55 11.26
N LYS A 391 -24.01 1.80 12.57
CA LYS A 391 -22.79 1.62 13.36
C LYS A 391 -22.28 0.19 13.44
N MET A 392 -23.14 -0.80 13.27
CA MET A 392 -22.71 -2.21 13.20
C MET A 392 -21.86 -2.53 11.96
N TYR A 393 -21.96 -1.74 10.89
CA TYR A 393 -21.19 -1.95 9.66
C TYR A 393 -19.94 -1.07 9.56
N GLY A 394 -19.90 0.05 10.28
CA GLY A 394 -18.79 1.00 10.24
C GLY A 394 -19.01 2.21 11.14
N TYR A 395 -17.94 2.94 11.44
CA TYR A 395 -17.97 4.10 12.35
C TYR A 395 -17.12 5.29 11.87
N LYS A 396 -16.55 5.24 10.66
CA LYS A 396 -15.70 6.30 10.12
C LYS A 396 -16.50 7.44 9.48
N GLY A 397 -17.82 7.25 9.29
CA GLY A 397 -18.67 8.18 8.57
C GLY A 397 -18.31 8.31 7.09
N ILE A 398 -18.82 9.37 6.46
CA ILE A 398 -18.61 9.67 5.05
C ILE A 398 -17.20 10.21 4.86
N LEU A 399 -16.36 9.46 4.15
CA LEU A 399 -14.96 9.81 3.92
C LEU A 399 -14.82 11.00 2.96
N ASN A 400 -13.68 11.70 3.04
CA ASN A 400 -13.36 12.76 2.11
C ASN A 400 -13.07 12.17 0.70
N PRO A 401 -13.86 12.48 -0.34
CA PRO A 401 -13.66 11.91 -1.67
C PRO A 401 -12.33 12.34 -2.32
N LYS A 402 -11.72 13.45 -1.86
CA LYS A 402 -10.39 13.88 -2.29
C LYS A 402 -9.28 12.95 -1.78
N LYS A 403 -9.51 12.17 -0.72
CA LYS A 403 -8.52 11.27 -0.09
C LYS A 403 -8.68 9.78 -0.46
N VAL A 404 -9.51 9.44 -1.44
CA VAL A 404 -9.71 8.07 -1.94
C VAL A 404 -9.42 7.99 -3.44
N SER A 405 -9.36 6.81 -4.04
CA SER A 405 -9.20 6.68 -5.49
C SER A 405 -10.46 7.04 -6.25
N TYR A 406 -11.59 6.47 -5.82
CA TYR A 406 -12.93 6.77 -6.30
C TYR A 406 -13.97 6.35 -5.26
N HIS A 407 -15.24 6.68 -5.53
CA HIS A 407 -16.36 6.23 -4.72
C HIS A 407 -17.59 5.99 -5.62
N ASN A 408 -18.42 5.03 -5.23
CA ASN A 408 -19.67 4.69 -5.91
C ASN A 408 -20.82 4.70 -4.89
N LEU A 409 -21.94 5.30 -5.28
CA LEU A 409 -23.17 5.26 -4.48
C LEU A 409 -24.10 4.19 -5.05
N PHE A 410 -24.64 3.35 -4.18
CA PHE A 410 -25.69 2.38 -4.49
C PHE A 410 -26.92 2.71 -3.66
N ILE A 411 -28.08 2.73 -4.31
CA ILE A 411 -29.39 2.89 -3.66
C ILE A 411 -30.24 1.72 -4.12
N ASN A 412 -30.67 0.88 -3.17
CA ASN A 412 -31.44 -0.33 -3.46
C ASN A 412 -30.82 -1.19 -4.59
N ALA A 413 -29.55 -1.60 -4.42
CA ALA A 413 -28.70 -2.31 -5.40
C ALA A 413 -28.32 -1.53 -6.67
N VAL A 414 -29.00 -0.44 -7.03
CA VAL A 414 -28.71 0.30 -8.26
C VAL A 414 -27.60 1.31 -8.03
N ILE A 415 -26.49 1.16 -8.75
CA ILE A 415 -25.41 2.15 -8.80
C ILE A 415 -25.94 3.47 -9.35
N GLN A 416 -25.62 4.58 -8.69
CA GLN A 416 -26.11 5.90 -9.04
C GLN A 416 -25.09 6.65 -9.91
N PRO A 417 -25.55 7.36 -10.96
CA PRO A 417 -24.76 8.35 -11.68
C PRO A 417 -24.24 9.44 -10.76
N SER A 418 -22.98 9.85 -10.95
CA SER A 418 -22.33 10.91 -10.17
C SER A 418 -23.04 12.26 -10.25
N TYR A 419 -23.85 12.49 -11.29
CA TYR A 419 -24.69 13.69 -11.39
C TYR A 419 -25.81 13.70 -10.32
N ASN A 420 -26.30 12.53 -9.93
CA ASN A 420 -27.42 12.39 -9.00
C ASN A 420 -27.02 12.63 -7.53
N TYR A 421 -25.75 12.82 -7.20
CA TYR A 421 -25.34 13.02 -5.82
C TYR A 421 -24.04 13.80 -5.68
N THR A 422 -23.85 14.41 -4.51
CA THR A 422 -22.63 15.12 -4.14
C THR A 422 -22.08 14.54 -2.84
N VAL A 423 -20.78 14.33 -2.76
CA VAL A 423 -20.10 13.82 -1.56
C VAL A 423 -19.09 14.85 -1.06
N TYR A 424 -19.18 15.17 0.22
CA TYR A 424 -18.15 15.86 1.00
C TYR A 424 -17.79 15.02 2.22
N GLN A 425 -16.69 15.36 2.88
CA GLN A 425 -16.38 14.71 4.14
C GLN A 425 -17.53 14.96 5.14
N GLY A 426 -18.14 13.89 5.63
CA GLY A 426 -19.26 13.95 6.57
C GLY A 426 -20.65 14.21 5.96
N LEU A 427 -20.78 14.37 4.65
CA LEU A 427 -22.04 14.75 4.00
C LEU A 427 -22.21 14.08 2.63
N LEU A 428 -23.35 13.43 2.43
CA LEU A 428 -23.85 12.95 1.15
C LEU A 428 -25.17 13.67 0.85
N THR A 429 -25.28 14.29 -0.32
CA THR A 429 -26.52 14.93 -0.78
C THR A 429 -26.98 14.28 -2.07
N LEU A 430 -28.23 13.83 -2.12
CA LEU A 430 -28.89 13.37 -3.34
C LEU A 430 -29.46 14.58 -4.09
N ASN A 431 -29.03 14.74 -5.34
CA ASN A 431 -29.44 15.82 -6.24
C ASN A 431 -30.67 15.40 -7.07
N THR A 432 -31.61 14.68 -6.45
CA THR A 432 -32.82 14.17 -7.11
C THR A 432 -34.06 14.83 -6.51
N LYS A 433 -35.09 15.04 -7.34
CA LYS A 433 -36.38 15.55 -6.87
C LYS A 433 -37.13 14.47 -6.06
N ASP A 434 -37.06 13.24 -6.55
CA ASP A 434 -37.72 12.11 -5.91
C ASP A 434 -36.92 11.67 -4.68
N LEU A 435 -37.64 11.50 -3.57
CA LEU A 435 -37.09 10.91 -2.35
C LEU A 435 -36.91 9.41 -2.57
N THR A 436 -35.82 8.90 -2.03
CA THR A 436 -35.58 7.46 -1.95
C THR A 436 -36.66 6.81 -1.08
N LEU A 437 -37.18 5.66 -1.51
CA LEU A 437 -38.15 4.89 -0.73
C LEU A 437 -37.60 4.63 0.67
N LYS A 438 -38.33 5.10 1.70
CA LYS A 438 -37.95 4.99 3.11
C LYS A 438 -37.57 3.55 3.46
N GLY A 439 -36.46 3.38 4.18
CA GLY A 439 -35.92 2.08 4.57
C GLY A 439 -35.08 1.39 3.49
N SER A 440 -35.00 1.93 2.26
CA SER A 440 -34.12 1.37 1.23
C SER A 440 -32.64 1.44 1.66
N PRO A 441 -31.83 0.41 1.35
CA PRO A 441 -30.42 0.44 1.68
C PRO A 441 -29.66 1.45 0.82
N ILE A 442 -28.81 2.23 1.47
CA ILE A 442 -27.88 3.17 0.85
C ILE A 442 -26.47 2.72 1.21
N SER A 443 -25.65 2.46 0.19
CA SER A 443 -24.25 2.07 0.35
C SER A 443 -23.37 3.00 -0.46
N LEU A 444 -22.52 3.76 0.22
CA LEU A 444 -21.50 4.61 -0.40
C LEU A 444 -20.14 3.94 -0.21
N GLU A 445 -19.68 3.27 -1.26
CA GLU A 445 -18.41 2.55 -1.31
C GLU A 445 -17.27 3.53 -1.63
N PHE A 446 -16.23 3.52 -0.81
CA PHE A 446 -14.98 4.23 -1.04
C PHE A 446 -13.86 3.23 -1.30
N VAL A 447 -13.16 3.40 -2.42
CA VAL A 447 -12.02 2.55 -2.79
C VAL A 447 -10.76 3.41 -2.84
N THR A 448 -9.71 2.96 -2.15
CA THR A 448 -8.41 3.63 -2.11
C THR A 448 -7.32 2.66 -2.56
N ILE A 449 -6.76 2.94 -3.72
CA ILE A 449 -5.56 2.33 -4.28
C ILE A 449 -4.41 3.31 -4.06
N SER A 450 -3.32 2.79 -3.53
CA SER A 450 -2.11 3.55 -3.29
C SER A 450 -0.89 2.77 -3.77
N TYR A 451 0.17 3.50 -4.10
CA TYR A 451 1.45 2.91 -4.49
C TYR A 451 2.59 3.59 -3.75
N LEU A 452 3.66 2.83 -3.57
CA LEU A 452 4.93 3.30 -3.06
C LEU A 452 5.66 4.06 -4.19
N CYS A 453 6.37 5.12 -3.84
CA CYS A 453 6.48 6.31 -4.68
C CYS A 453 7.87 6.89 -4.85
#